data_AF-A0A527J379-F1
#
_entry.id   AF-A0A527J379-F1
#
_cell.length_a   1.000
_cell.length_b   1.000
_cell.length_c   1.000
_cell.angle_alpha   90.00
_cell.angle_beta   90.00
_cell.angle_gamma   90.00
#
_symmetry.space_group_name_H-M   'P 1'
#
loop_
_entity.id
_entity.type
_entity.pdbx_description
1 polymer ?
#
loop_
_entity_poly.entity_id
_entity_poly.type
_entity_poly.pdbx_seq_one_letter_code
_entity_poly.pdbx_strand_id
1 'polypeptide(L)'
;LLKGSFGSSRAAGETLVKATPLIFTGVAACVAFRARIWNIGAEGQIFAGAMFAYWLQHNLIGFSSFIQIPVVIVGGVVGGALYAGLAGVLKTRFSVDEVISTVMLNYIIV
;
A
#
# COMPACT_ATOMS: atom_id res chain seq x y z
N LEU A 1 -5.24 -26.68 3.90
CA LEU A 1 -6.34 -25.79 4.33
C LEU A 1 -6.78 -26.07 5.77
N LEU A 2 -7.40 -27.22 6.06
CA LEU A 2 -7.98 -27.51 7.39
C LEU A 2 -6.98 -27.67 8.56
N LYS A 3 -5.73 -28.13 8.30
CA LYS A 3 -4.66 -28.16 9.32
C LYS A 3 -3.71 -26.96 9.27
N GLY A 4 -3.84 -26.11 8.26
CA GLY A 4 -2.94 -24.99 7.97
C GLY A 4 -3.67 -23.66 8.15
N SER A 5 -3.98 -22.99 7.04
CA SER A 5 -4.65 -21.68 7.01
C SER A 5 -5.91 -21.55 7.87
N PHE A 6 -6.68 -22.63 8.06
CA PHE A 6 -7.88 -22.65 8.91
C PHE A 6 -7.75 -23.55 10.13
N GLY A 7 -6.54 -24.04 10.43
CA GLY A 7 -6.32 -24.99 11.53
C GLY A 7 -6.37 -24.38 12.92
N SER A 8 -6.20 -23.06 13.04
CA SER A 8 -6.34 -22.31 14.31
C SER A 8 -6.69 -20.85 14.04
N SER A 9 -7.21 -20.15 15.07
CA SER A 9 -7.51 -18.71 14.99
C SER A 9 -6.28 -17.89 14.60
N ARG A 10 -5.10 -18.22 15.14
CA ARG A 10 -3.84 -17.57 14.76
C ARG A 10 -3.45 -17.83 13.30
N ALA A 11 -3.55 -19.07 12.83
CA ALA A 11 -3.22 -19.41 11.45
C ALA A 11 -4.16 -18.73 10.43
N ALA A 12 -5.45 -18.58 10.80
CA ALA A 12 -6.40 -17.80 10.02
C ALA A 12 -6.02 -16.32 10.00
N GLY A 13 -5.64 -15.75 11.15
CA GLY A 13 -5.14 -14.37 11.23
C GLY A 13 -3.91 -14.12 10.36
N GLU A 14 -2.89 -14.98 10.44
CA GLU A 14 -1.68 -14.91 9.59
C GLU A 14 -2.00 -15.01 8.10
N THR A 15 -2.99 -15.85 7.74
CA THR A 15 -3.45 -15.98 6.36
C THR A 15 -4.08 -14.66 5.89
N LEU A 16 -4.92 -14.03 6.71
CA LEU A 16 -5.52 -12.74 6.39
C LEU A 16 -4.46 -11.64 6.27
N VAL A 17 -3.51 -11.56 7.20
CA VAL A 17 -2.41 -10.58 7.16
C VAL A 17 -1.65 -10.63 5.83
N LYS A 18 -1.43 -11.82 5.28
CA LYS A 18 -0.78 -11.99 3.96
C LYS A 18 -1.71 -11.78 2.78
N ALA A 19 -2.97 -12.20 2.89
CA ALA A 19 -3.94 -12.10 1.80
C ALA A 19 -4.41 -10.66 1.57
N THR A 20 -4.59 -9.87 2.63
CA THR A 20 -5.06 -8.48 2.57
C THR A 20 -4.27 -7.62 1.59
N PRO A 21 -2.93 -7.46 1.71
CA PRO A 21 -2.18 -6.61 0.78
C PRO A 21 -2.26 -7.13 -0.66
N LEU A 22 -2.25 -8.45 -0.88
CA LEU A 22 -2.35 -9.04 -2.22
C LEU A 22 -3.71 -8.73 -2.89
N ILE A 23 -4.81 -8.89 -2.14
CA ILE A 23 -6.16 -8.63 -2.63
C ILE A 23 -6.32 -7.14 -2.98
N PHE A 24 -5.96 -6.25 -2.05
CA PHE A 24 -6.08 -4.81 -2.28
C PHE A 24 -5.19 -4.33 -3.42
N THR A 25 -4.00 -4.89 -3.58
CA THR A 25 -3.10 -4.57 -4.69
C THR A 25 -3.66 -5.04 -6.03
N GLY A 26 -4.26 -6.23 -6.09
CA GLY A 26 -4.95 -6.71 -7.28
C GLY A 26 -6.10 -5.80 -7.70
N VAL A 27 -6.92 -5.35 -6.74
CA VAL A 27 -8.01 -4.40 -6.99
C VAL A 27 -7.46 -3.04 -7.46
N ALA A 28 -6.39 -2.53 -6.83
CA ALA A 28 -5.75 -1.29 -7.24
C ALA A 28 -5.20 -1.37 -8.68
N ALA A 29 -4.60 -2.49 -9.06
CA ALA A 29 -4.13 -2.74 -10.42
C ALA A 29 -5.29 -2.73 -11.43
N CYS A 30 -6.43 -3.35 -11.11
CA CYS A 30 -7.63 -3.28 -11.95
C CYS A 30 -8.09 -1.84 -12.21
N VAL A 31 -8.04 -0.97 -11.19
CA VAL A 31 -8.39 0.45 -11.33
C VAL A 31 -7.38 1.19 -12.22
N ALA A 32 -6.08 0.97 -12.00
CA ALA A 32 -5.02 1.59 -12.81
C ALA A 32 -5.10 1.18 -14.28
N PHE A 33 -5.30 -0.11 -14.57
CA PHE A 33 -5.44 -0.60 -15.94
C PHE A 33 -6.71 -0.08 -16.62
N ARG A 34 -7.80 0.11 -15.87
CA ARG A 34 -9.01 0.76 -16.41
C ARG A 34 -8.76 2.22 -16.82
N ALA A 35 -7.84 2.90 -16.14
CA ALA A 35 -7.37 4.24 -16.50
C ALA A 35 -6.29 4.24 -17.61
N ARG A 36 -5.93 3.07 -18.16
CA ARG A 36 -4.83 2.89 -19.13
C ARG A 36 -3.47 3.35 -18.59
N ILE A 37 -3.27 3.19 -17.28
CA ILE A 37 -2.01 3.47 -16.58
C ILE A 37 -1.35 2.13 -16.26
N TRP A 38 -0.14 1.93 -16.76
CA TRP A 38 0.65 0.74 -16.49
C TRP A 38 1.56 0.95 -15.28
N ASN A 39 0.98 0.85 -14.08
CA ASN A 39 1.68 1.02 -12.81
C ASN A 39 2.31 -0.30 -12.34
N ILE A 40 3.65 -0.37 -12.28
CA ILE A 40 4.41 -1.52 -11.73
C ILE A 40 4.97 -1.21 -10.32
N GLY A 41 4.73 0.01 -9.82
CA GLY A 41 5.23 0.52 -8.53
C GLY A 41 4.41 0.13 -7.30
N ALA A 42 3.58 -0.91 -7.41
CA ALA A 42 2.63 -1.27 -6.36
C ALA A 42 3.33 -1.69 -5.06
N GLU A 43 4.46 -2.38 -5.16
CA GLU A 43 5.26 -2.78 -4.00
C GLU A 43 5.73 -1.57 -3.20
N GLY A 44 6.36 -0.59 -3.85
CA GLY A 44 6.80 0.64 -3.20
C GLY A 44 5.65 1.47 -2.64
N GLN A 45 4.49 1.47 -3.30
CA GLN A 45 3.28 2.14 -2.79
C GLN A 45 2.75 1.48 -1.50
N ILE A 46 2.82 0.15 -1.38
CA ILE A 46 2.48 -0.57 -0.14
C ILE A 46 3.47 -0.20 0.97
N PHE A 47 4.78 -0.20 0.68
CA PHE A 47 5.81 0.18 1.66
C PHE A 47 5.65 1.62 2.13
N ALA A 48 5.43 2.57 1.21
CA ALA A 48 5.17 3.97 1.54
C ALA A 48 3.94 4.13 2.44
N GLY A 49 2.84 3.44 2.11
CA GLY A 49 1.64 3.40 2.93
C GLY A 49 1.91 2.84 4.33
N ALA A 50 2.63 1.72 4.41
CA ALA A 50 2.98 1.09 5.69
C ALA A 50 3.87 2.00 6.56
N MET A 51 4.87 2.65 5.98
CA MET A 51 5.75 3.61 6.68
C MET A 51 4.95 4.79 7.23
N PHE A 52 4.06 5.38 6.43
CA PHE A 52 3.27 6.53 6.86
C PHE A 52 2.23 6.14 7.93
N ALA A 53 1.60 4.98 7.77
CA ALA A 53 0.70 4.39 8.76
C ALA A 53 1.40 4.15 10.10
N TYR A 54 2.62 3.60 10.08
CA TYR A 54 3.44 3.38 11.27
C TYR A 54 3.84 4.71 11.93
N TRP A 55 4.31 5.67 11.14
CA TRP A 55 4.67 7.00 11.64
C TRP A 55 3.49 7.69 12.33
N LEU A 56 2.28 7.64 11.75
CA LEU A 56 1.08 8.19 12.39
C LEU A 56 0.70 7.42 13.66
N GLN A 57 0.74 6.09 13.63
CA GLN A 57 0.47 5.26 14.81
C GLN A 57 1.37 5.65 15.99
N HIS A 58 2.67 5.87 15.73
CA HIS A 58 3.64 6.25 16.75
C HIS A 58 3.30 7.58 17.41
N ASN A 59 2.77 8.54 16.65
CA ASN A 59 2.35 9.84 17.19
C ASN A 59 1.01 9.79 17.93
N LEU A 60 0.27 8.68 17.86
CA LEU A 60 -1.04 8.50 18.49
C LEU A 60 -0.99 7.62 19.74
N ILE A 61 0.20 7.35 20.28
CA ILE A 61 0.36 6.61 21.54
C ILE A 61 -0.38 7.37 22.66
N GLY A 62 -1.26 6.66 23.36
CA GLY A 62 -2.10 7.22 24.44
C GLY A 62 -3.53 7.59 24.03
N PHE A 63 -3.85 7.62 22.74
CA PHE A 63 -5.23 7.77 22.27
C PHE A 63 -6.00 6.45 22.30
N SER A 64 -7.34 6.53 22.33
CA SER A 64 -8.22 5.35 22.24
C SER A 64 -8.04 4.64 20.89
N SER A 65 -8.10 3.30 20.89
CA SER A 65 -8.02 2.46 19.69
C SER A 65 -9.06 2.84 18.63
N PHE A 66 -10.21 3.38 19.05
CA PHE A 66 -11.26 3.85 18.15
C PHE A 66 -10.79 5.00 17.24
N ILE A 67 -9.86 5.84 17.71
CA ILE A 67 -9.27 6.94 16.93
C ILE A 67 -8.05 6.45 16.16
N GLN A 68 -7.23 5.60 16.78
CA GLN A 68 -6.01 5.11 16.16
C GLN A 68 -6.28 4.34 14.85
N ILE A 69 -7.26 3.42 14.86
CA ILE A 69 -7.51 2.55 13.70
C ILE A 69 -7.89 3.35 12.44
N PRO A 70 -8.90 4.25 12.45
CA PRO A 70 -9.23 5.05 11.28
C PRO A 70 -8.08 5.94 10.81
N VAL A 71 -7.35 6.57 11.73
CA VAL A 71 -6.26 7.50 11.36
C VAL A 71 -5.11 6.75 10.70
N VAL A 72 -4.76 5.56 11.18
CA VAL A 72 -3.71 4.72 10.58
C VAL A 72 -4.12 4.23 9.20
N ILE A 73 -5.38 3.87 9.00
CA ILE A 73 -5.91 3.47 7.68
C ILE A 73 -5.83 4.65 6.69
N VAL A 74 -6.33 5.83 7.08
CA VAL A 74 -6.25 7.04 6.25
C VAL A 74 -4.79 7.39 5.98
N GLY A 75 -3.93 7.26 6.99
CA GLY A 75 -2.49 7.41 6.87
C GLY A 75 -1.90 6.54 5.77
N GLY A 76 -2.18 5.23 5.80
CA GLY A 76 -1.69 4.31 4.78
C GLY A 76 -2.16 4.67 3.37
N VAL A 77 -3.42 5.07 3.23
CA VAL A 77 -3.97 5.55 1.93
C VAL A 77 -3.22 6.79 1.45
N VAL A 78 -3.01 7.78 2.33
CA VAL A 78 -2.30 9.02 2.00
C VAL A 78 -0.84 8.72 1.63
N GLY A 79 -0.14 7.90 2.41
CA GLY A 79 1.26 7.53 2.13
C GLY A 79 1.43 6.86 0.77
N GLY A 80 0.60 5.87 0.46
CA GLY A 80 0.61 5.21 -0.85
C GLY A 80 0.22 6.16 -1.99
N ALA A 81 -0.78 7.02 -1.79
CA ALA A 81 -1.22 8.00 -2.78
C ALA A 81 -0.16 9.06 -3.07
N LEU A 82 0.55 9.55 -2.05
CA LEU A 82 1.67 10.48 -2.22
C LEU A 82 2.79 9.83 -3.04
N TYR A 83 3.14 8.58 -2.75
CA TYR A 83 4.19 7.87 -3.47
C TYR A 83 3.82 7.58 -4.93
N ALA A 84 2.59 7.13 -5.19
CA ALA A 84 2.05 7.02 -6.54
C ALA A 84 1.99 8.38 -7.26
N GLY A 85 1.66 9.44 -6.51
CA GLY A 85 1.63 10.82 -6.98
C GLY A 85 2.99 11.30 -7.49
N LEU A 86 4.10 10.87 -6.89
CA LEU A 86 5.45 11.18 -7.38
C LEU A 86 5.64 10.69 -8.83
N ALA A 87 5.27 9.44 -9.12
CA ALA A 87 5.32 8.92 -10.50
C ALA A 87 4.39 9.72 -11.43
N GLY A 88 3.20 10.10 -10.97
CA GLY A 88 2.26 10.93 -11.72
C GLY A 88 2.81 12.32 -12.06
N VAL A 89 3.51 12.96 -11.11
CA VAL A 89 4.19 14.24 -11.33
C VAL A 89 5.33 14.08 -12.33
N LEU A 90 6.14 13.02 -12.22
CA LEU A 90 7.22 12.73 -13.17
C LEU A 90 6.69 12.54 -14.60
N LYS A 91 5.59 11.81 -14.77
CA LYS A 91 4.93 11.62 -16.07
C LYS A 91 4.41 12.95 -16.64
N THR A 92 3.70 13.73 -15.83
CA THR A 92 2.99 14.94 -16.32
C THR A 92 3.91 16.14 -16.54
N ARG A 93 4.97 16.30 -15.75
CA ARG A 93 5.88 17.46 -15.82
C ARG A 93 7.12 17.20 -16.66
N PHE A 94 7.61 15.96 -16.68
CA PHE A 94 8.88 15.61 -17.32
C PHE A 94 8.72 14.60 -18.46
N SER A 95 7.48 14.20 -18.79
CA SER A 95 7.18 13.22 -19.85
C SER A 95 7.93 11.90 -19.68
N VAL A 96 8.23 11.53 -18.43
CA VAL A 96 8.89 10.27 -18.11
C VAL A 96 7.89 9.13 -18.29
N ASP A 97 8.36 8.01 -18.82
CA ASP A 97 7.56 6.80 -18.92
C ASP A 97 7.09 6.32 -17.53
N GLU A 98 5.80 6.04 -17.41
CA GLU A 98 5.18 5.67 -16.13
C GLU A 98 5.66 4.30 -15.63
N VAL A 99 5.99 3.39 -16.53
CA VAL A 99 6.51 2.07 -16.18
C VAL A 99 7.89 2.23 -15.57
N ILE A 100 8.77 2.97 -16.26
CA ILE A 100 10.14 3.21 -15.79
C ILE A 100 10.12 3.94 -14.44
N SER A 101 9.37 5.05 -14.33
CA SER A 101 9.33 5.84 -13.09
C SER A 101 8.78 5.04 -11.91
N THR A 102 7.72 4.25 -12.11
CA THR A 102 7.16 3.42 -11.02
C THR A 102 8.09 2.28 -10.59
N VAL A 103 8.84 1.67 -11.53
CA VAL A 103 9.86 0.65 -11.21
C VAL A 103 11.04 1.28 -10.47
N MET A 104 11.56 2.42 -10.94
CA MET A 104 12.67 3.13 -10.28
C MET A 104 12.29 3.58 -8.87
N LEU A 105 11.06 4.02 -8.66
CA LEU A 105 10.57 4.37 -7.32
C LEU A 105 10.49 3.15 -6.39
N ASN A 106 10.20 1.94 -6.86
CA ASN A 106 10.30 0.75 -6.00
C ASN A 106 11.71 0.57 -5.46
N TYR A 107 12.73 0.66 -6.31
CA TYR A 107 14.14 0.52 -5.90
C TYR A 107 14.62 1.55 -4.87
N ILE A 108 13.93 2.68 -4.74
CA ILE A 108 14.30 3.73 -3.78
C ILE A 108 13.77 3.41 -2.38
N ILE A 109 12.62 2.75 -2.27
CA ILE A 109 11.90 2.58 -1.01
C ILE A 109 11.95 1.16 -0.44
N VAL A 110 12.08 0.15 -1.31
CA VAL A 110 12.20 -1.26 -0.94
C VAL A 110 13.67 -1.57 -0.64
#